data_AF-A0A016BVK7-F1
#
_entry.id   AF-A0A016BVK7-F1
#
_cell.length_a   1.000
_cell.length_b   1.000
_cell.length_c   1.000
_cell.angle_alpha   90.00
_cell.angle_beta   90.00
_cell.angle_gamma   90.00
#
_symmetry.space_group_name_H-M   'P 1'
#
loop_
_entity.id
_entity.type
_entity.pdbx_description
1 polymer ?
#
loop_
_entity_poly.entity_id
_entity_poly.type
_entity_poly.pdbx_seq_one_letter_code
_entity_poly.pdbx_strand_id
1 'polypeptide(L)'
;MKKKKETPMHPVVENIRKIIMDKGITQVAASELVGTSASQMSKILNGEVQISIWQISNFATNLGMEIIDVFTYPNKYVKAEDRNDNKEPIEAVLQIKLRKDKKDQVLKLIFGEHNLEILNK
;
A
#
# COMPACT_ATOMS: atom_id res chain seq x y z
N MET A 1 11.21 -18.54 40.27
CA MET A 1 10.90 -18.46 38.82
C MET A 1 11.44 -17.15 38.28
N LYS A 2 12.36 -17.17 37.29
CA LYS A 2 12.89 -15.93 36.72
C LYS A 2 11.79 -15.29 35.88
N LYS A 3 11.40 -14.03 36.18
CA LYS A 3 10.49 -13.25 35.33
C LYS A 3 11.11 -13.17 33.93
N LYS A 4 10.37 -13.62 32.91
CA LYS A 4 10.75 -13.49 31.50
C LYS A 4 10.94 -11.98 31.27
N LYS A 5 12.13 -11.53 30.86
CA LYS A 5 12.32 -10.13 30.46
C LYS A 5 11.44 -9.91 29.24
N GLU A 6 10.35 -9.17 29.41
CA GLU A 6 9.55 -8.69 28.28
C GLU A 6 10.46 -7.79 27.46
N THR A 7 10.79 -8.26 26.27
CA THR A 7 11.56 -7.48 25.32
C THR A 7 10.57 -6.58 24.60
N PRO A 8 10.79 -5.25 24.55
CA PRO A 8 9.84 -4.36 23.90
C PRO A 8 9.67 -4.76 22.44
N MET A 9 8.42 -5.02 22.04
CA MET A 9 8.07 -5.36 20.67
C MET A 9 8.10 -4.09 19.81
N HIS A 10 8.89 -4.12 18.73
CA HIS A 10 8.93 -3.00 17.80
C HIS A 10 7.60 -2.91 17.02
N PRO A 11 7.01 -1.71 16.80
CA PRO A 11 5.72 -1.55 16.09
C PRO A 11 5.67 -2.19 14.71
N VAL A 12 6.81 -2.34 14.03
CA VAL A 12 6.93 -3.03 12.73
C VAL A 12 6.39 -4.47 12.75
N VAL A 13 6.42 -5.15 13.91
CA VAL A 13 5.83 -6.50 14.03
C VAL A 13 4.32 -6.46 13.81
N GLU A 14 3.66 -5.41 14.28
CA GLU A 14 2.23 -5.22 14.07
C GLU A 14 1.92 -4.86 12.62
N ASN A 15 2.78 -4.06 11.98
CA ASN A 15 2.67 -3.79 10.54
C ASN A 15 2.81 -5.08 9.71
N ILE A 16 3.78 -5.93 10.04
CA ILE A 16 3.95 -7.25 9.39
C ILE A 16 2.71 -8.10 9.60
N ARG A 17 2.17 -8.15 10.83
CA ARG A 17 0.90 -8.87 11.12
C ARG A 17 -0.23 -8.35 10.23
N LYS A 18 -0.35 -7.02 10.10
CA LYS A 18 -1.38 -6.39 9.29
C LYS A 18 -1.19 -6.71 7.80
N ILE A 19 0.03 -6.67 7.27
CA ILE A 19 0.33 -7.05 5.88
C ILE A 19 -0.04 -8.51 5.62
N ILE A 20 0.29 -9.42 6.54
CA ILE A 20 -0.05 -10.84 6.45
C ILE A 20 -1.58 -11.01 6.36
N MET A 21 -2.33 -10.34 7.22
CA MET A 21 -3.79 -10.37 7.22
C MET A 21 -4.38 -9.76 5.95
N ASP A 22 -3.97 -8.56 5.57
CA ASP A 22 -4.50 -7.81 4.44
C ASP A 22 -4.19 -8.51 3.09
N LYS A 23 -3.09 -9.28 3.01
CA LYS A 23 -2.72 -10.10 1.84
C LYS A 23 -3.19 -11.57 1.92
N GLY A 24 -3.87 -11.99 2.98
CA GLY A 24 -4.33 -13.37 3.16
C GLY A 24 -3.20 -14.41 3.24
N ILE A 25 -2.04 -14.02 3.77
CA ILE A 25 -0.86 -14.87 3.88
C ILE A 25 -1.00 -15.78 5.11
N THR A 26 -0.73 -17.07 4.95
CA THR A 26 -0.74 -18.01 6.08
C THR A 26 0.51 -17.82 6.95
N GLN A 27 0.46 -18.22 8.22
CA GLN A 27 1.63 -18.11 9.10
C GLN A 27 2.83 -18.93 8.60
N VAL A 28 2.59 -20.05 7.91
CA VAL A 28 3.64 -20.87 7.28
C VAL A 28 4.30 -20.11 6.13
N ALA A 29 3.51 -19.58 5.19
CA ALA A 29 4.03 -18.77 4.09
C ALA A 29 4.75 -17.52 4.62
N ALA A 30 4.23 -16.87 5.67
CA ALA A 30 4.90 -15.74 6.30
C ALA A 30 6.27 -16.12 6.89
N SER A 31 6.42 -17.33 7.43
CA SER A 31 7.71 -17.81 7.93
C SER A 31 8.74 -18.01 6.81
N GLU A 32 8.29 -18.47 5.64
CA GLU A 32 9.14 -18.60 4.44
C GLU A 32 9.57 -17.24 3.91
N LEU A 33 8.64 -16.28 3.81
CA LEU A 33 8.93 -14.90 3.36
C LEU A 33 9.96 -14.21 4.25
N VAL A 34 9.88 -14.43 5.57
CA VAL A 34 10.81 -13.88 6.57
C VAL A 34 12.15 -14.64 6.58
N GLY A 35 12.19 -15.89 6.13
CA GLY A 35 13.36 -16.76 6.20
C GLY A 35 13.56 -17.34 7.61
N THR A 36 12.49 -17.79 8.25
CA THR A 36 12.52 -18.37 9.61
C THR A 36 11.61 -19.59 9.71
N SER A 37 11.64 -20.30 10.85
CA SER A 37 10.72 -21.42 11.10
C SER A 37 9.34 -20.91 11.55
N ALA A 38 8.28 -21.68 11.30
CA ALA A 38 6.93 -21.35 11.79
C ALA A 38 6.89 -21.14 13.32
N SER A 39 7.67 -21.91 14.09
CA SER A 39 7.78 -21.74 15.55
C SER A 39 8.42 -20.40 15.94
N GLN A 40 9.51 -20.01 15.27
CA GLN A 40 10.14 -18.72 15.50
C GLN A 40 9.24 -17.57 15.03
N MET A 41 8.54 -17.71 13.91
CA MET A 41 7.59 -16.71 13.43
C MET A 41 6.47 -16.46 14.45
N SER A 42 5.92 -17.52 15.05
CA SER A 42 4.94 -17.40 16.14
C SER A 42 5.50 -16.61 17.33
N LYS A 43 6.72 -16.92 17.77
CA LYS A 43 7.40 -16.21 18.85
C LYS A 43 7.67 -14.75 18.52
N ILE A 44 8.02 -14.44 17.27
CA ILE A 44 8.21 -13.07 16.79
C ILE A 44 6.90 -12.29 16.87
N LEU A 45 5.82 -12.84 16.32
CA LEU A 45 4.50 -12.20 16.33
C LEU A 45 3.99 -11.98 17.76
N ASN A 46 4.31 -12.88 18.70
CA ASN A 46 3.92 -12.75 20.10
C ASN A 46 4.89 -11.89 20.94
N GLY A 47 5.91 -11.27 20.33
CA GLY A 47 6.88 -10.42 21.03
C GLY A 47 7.86 -11.18 21.92
N GLU A 48 7.92 -12.51 21.82
CA GLU A 48 8.85 -13.34 22.59
C GLU A 48 10.27 -13.34 22.02
N VAL A 49 10.40 -13.09 20.72
CA VAL A 49 11.66 -13.04 19.97
C VAL A 49 11.69 -11.76 19.15
N GLN A 50 12.82 -11.05 19.16
CA GLN A 50 13.00 -9.89 18.31
C GLN A 50 13.14 -10.31 16.85
N ILE A 51 12.51 -9.55 15.96
CA ILE A 51 12.75 -9.66 14.52
C ILE A 51 13.99 -8.84 14.15
N SER A 52 14.86 -9.41 13.32
CA SER A 52 16.05 -8.71 12.80
C SER A 52 15.71 -7.88 11.56
N ILE A 53 16.54 -6.88 11.26
CA ILE A 53 16.40 -6.09 10.03
C ILE A 53 16.51 -6.94 8.76
N TRP A 54 17.37 -7.97 8.77
CA TRP A 54 17.50 -8.94 7.68
C TRP A 54 16.20 -9.70 7.43
N GLN A 55 15.52 -10.13 8.48
CA GLN A 55 14.22 -10.79 8.40
C GLN A 55 13.12 -9.87 7.84
N ILE A 56 13.11 -8.60 8.23
CA ILE A 56 12.19 -7.59 7.66
C ILE A 56 12.51 -7.35 6.18
N SER A 57 13.79 -7.28 5.82
CA SER A 57 14.23 -7.12 4.43
C SER A 57 13.82 -8.32 3.56
N ASN A 58 13.99 -9.55 4.04
CA ASN A 58 13.54 -10.75 3.33
C ASN A 58 12.03 -10.70 3.09
N PHE A 59 11.26 -10.37 4.13
CA PHE A 59 9.81 -10.25 4.03
C PHE A 59 9.38 -9.21 2.98
N ALA A 60 10.01 -8.03 2.98
CA ALA A 60 9.74 -6.97 2.02
C ALA A 60 10.09 -7.40 0.59
N THR A 61 11.31 -7.88 0.37
CA THR A 61 11.82 -8.30 -0.96
C THR A 61 10.97 -9.40 -1.56
N ASN A 62 10.62 -10.44 -0.78
CA ASN A 62 9.80 -11.54 -1.27
C ASN A 62 8.35 -11.13 -1.58
N LEU A 63 7.88 -10.01 -1.04
CA LEU A 63 6.58 -9.42 -1.35
C LEU A 63 6.64 -8.34 -2.45
N GLY A 64 7.82 -8.05 -3.00
CA GLY A 64 8.02 -6.96 -3.96
C GLY A 64 7.73 -5.57 -3.36
N MET A 65 7.97 -5.40 -2.06
CA MET A 65 7.74 -4.15 -1.33
C MET A 65 9.06 -3.50 -0.95
N GLU A 66 9.08 -2.17 -0.85
CA GLU A 66 10.20 -1.48 -0.23
C GLU A 66 10.21 -1.73 1.28
N ILE A 67 11.38 -1.91 1.87
CA ILE A 67 11.50 -2.17 3.32
C ILE A 67 10.87 -1.04 4.15
N ILE A 68 10.99 0.22 3.69
CA ILE A 68 10.42 1.38 4.37
C ILE A 68 8.89 1.35 4.40
N ASP A 69 8.26 0.80 3.37
CA ASP A 69 6.80 0.64 3.31
C ASP A 69 6.29 -0.38 4.32
N VAL A 70 7.14 -1.33 4.76
CA VAL A 70 6.80 -2.23 5.88
C VAL A 70 6.76 -1.46 7.20
N PHE A 71 7.62 -0.45 7.39
CA PHE A 71 7.63 0.38 8.59
C PHE A 71 6.49 1.40 8.62
N THR A 72 6.01 1.85 7.46
CA THR A 72 4.93 2.85 7.37
C THR A 72 3.54 2.28 7.08
N TYR A 73 3.44 0.97 6.84
CA TYR A 73 2.19 0.28 6.51
C TYR A 73 1.06 0.63 7.50
N PRO A 74 -0.18 0.91 7.04
CA PRO A 74 -0.69 0.77 5.66
C PRO A 74 -0.35 1.92 4.71
N ASN A 75 0.36 2.94 5.19
CA ASN A 75 0.74 4.07 4.36
C ASN A 75 2.00 3.76 3.55
N LYS A 76 2.06 4.31 2.34
CA LYS A 76 3.28 4.28 1.52
C LYS A 76 4.19 5.44 1.90
N TYR A 77 5.47 5.18 2.08
CA TYR A 77 6.43 6.25 2.29
C TYR A 77 6.65 7.03 0.99
N VAL A 78 6.63 8.35 1.09
CA VAL A 78 6.97 9.27 0.00
C VAL A 78 8.00 10.24 0.56
N LYS A 79 9.15 10.35 -0.12
CA LYS A 79 10.21 11.31 0.24
C LYS A 79 9.62 12.71 0.22
N ALA A 80 10.09 13.57 1.10
CA ALA A 80 9.59 14.95 1.17
C ALA A 80 9.73 15.70 -0.17
N GLU A 81 10.81 15.46 -0.91
CA GLU A 81 11.04 16.02 -2.25
C GLU A 81 10.02 15.55 -3.30
N ASP A 82 9.48 14.34 -3.14
CA ASP A 82 8.46 13.75 -4.01
C ASP A 82 7.03 14.07 -3.53
N ARG A 83 6.89 14.65 -2.33
CA ARG A 83 5.63 15.22 -1.84
C ARG A 83 5.41 16.54 -2.56
N ASN A 84 4.99 16.39 -3.81
CA ASN A 84 4.33 17.45 -4.55
C ASN A 84 3.03 17.81 -3.81
N ASP A 85 3.12 18.63 -2.76
CA ASP A 85 1.97 19.39 -2.23
C ASP A 85 1.44 20.37 -3.31
N ASN A 86 2.18 20.51 -4.42
CA ASN A 86 1.78 21.09 -5.70
C ASN A 86 1.77 20.03 -6.83
N LYS A 87 1.10 18.87 -6.66
CA LYS A 87 0.77 18.08 -7.86
C LYS A 87 -0.14 18.95 -8.71
N GLU A 88 0.28 19.28 -9.93
CA GLU A 88 -0.65 19.67 -10.99
C GLU A 88 -1.86 18.74 -10.90
N PRO A 89 -3.09 19.27 -11.00
CA PRO A 89 -4.28 18.45 -10.95
C PRO A 89 -4.10 17.27 -11.90
N ILE A 90 -4.59 16.09 -11.51
CA ILE A 90 -4.57 14.94 -12.42
C ILE A 90 -5.40 15.32 -13.64
N GLU A 91 -4.75 15.82 -14.69
CA GLU A 91 -5.40 16.25 -15.92
C GLU A 91 -5.63 15.03 -16.79
N ALA A 92 -6.89 14.61 -16.89
CA ALA A 92 -7.32 13.59 -17.84
C ALA A 92 -7.85 14.29 -19.10
N VAL A 93 -7.09 14.23 -20.19
CA VAL A 93 -7.51 14.78 -21.48
C VAL A 93 -8.22 13.71 -22.31
N LEU A 94 -9.52 13.90 -22.56
CA LEU A 94 -10.31 13.06 -23.48
C LEU A 94 -10.51 13.79 -24.82
N GLN A 95 -9.83 13.34 -25.88
CA GLN A 95 -9.97 13.90 -27.22
C GLN A 95 -10.73 12.95 -28.15
N ILE A 96 -11.85 13.41 -28.71
CA ILE A 96 -12.66 12.65 -29.67
C ILE A 96 -12.78 13.44 -30.98
N LYS A 97 -12.45 12.80 -32.11
CA LYS A 97 -12.69 13.38 -33.45
C LYS A 97 -14.03 12.92 -33.99
N LEU A 98 -14.93 13.87 -34.24
CA LEU A 98 -16.28 13.60 -34.74
C LEU A 98 -16.51 14.30 -36.08
N ARG A 99 -17.34 13.69 -36.92
CA ARG A 99 -17.88 14.35 -38.12
C ARG A 99 -18.93 15.39 -37.70
N LYS A 100 -19.10 16.43 -38.51
CA LYS A 100 -19.96 17.59 -38.19
C LYS A 100 -21.40 17.18 -37.82
N ASP A 101 -21.93 16.16 -38.49
CA ASP A 101 -23.28 15.64 -38.29
C ASP A 101 -23.47 14.79 -37.03
N LYS A 102 -22.38 14.28 -36.44
CA LYS A 102 -22.42 13.42 -35.23
C LYS A 102 -22.01 14.13 -33.96
N LYS A 103 -21.43 15.33 -34.07
CA LYS A 103 -20.96 16.13 -32.94
C LYS A 103 -22.07 16.36 -31.90
N ASP A 104 -23.21 16.87 -32.34
CA ASP A 104 -24.29 17.29 -31.42
C ASP A 104 -24.96 16.10 -30.73
N GLN A 105 -25.10 14.97 -31.43
CA GLN A 105 -25.65 13.73 -30.87
C GLN A 105 -24.73 13.16 -29.77
N VAL A 106 -23.43 13.13 -30.02
CA VAL A 106 -22.45 12.60 -29.07
C VAL A 106 -22.30 13.52 -27.86
N LEU A 107 -22.29 14.84 -28.06
CA LEU A 107 -22.25 15.78 -26.94
C LEU A 107 -23.49 15.66 -26.05
N LYS A 108 -24.69 15.52 -26.64
CA LYS A 108 -25.93 15.29 -25.88
C LYS A 108 -25.92 13.95 -25.13
N LEU A 109 -25.28 12.91 -25.68
CA LEU A 109 -25.14 11.61 -25.01
C LEU A 109 -24.21 11.69 -23.79
N ILE A 110 -23.07 12.39 -23.92
CA ILE A 110 -22.05 12.45 -22.85
C ILE A 110 -22.48 13.39 -21.72
N PHE A 111 -23.10 14.53 -22.04
CA PHE A 111 -23.37 15.61 -21.09
C PHE A 111 -24.87 15.79 -20.77
N GLY A 112 -25.76 15.03 -21.42
CA GLY A 112 -27.19 15.08 -21.18
C GLY A 112 -27.82 16.43 -21.55
N GLU A 113 -28.69 16.95 -20.67
CA GLU A 113 -29.29 18.29 -20.82
C GLU A 113 -28.55 19.37 -20.02
N HIS A 114 -27.49 19.02 -19.27
CA HIS A 114 -26.72 19.93 -18.40
C HIS A 114 -25.53 20.63 -19.09
N ASN A 115 -25.57 20.75 -20.42
CA ASN A 115 -24.43 21.19 -21.26
C ASN A 115 -23.88 22.59 -20.92
N LEU A 116 -24.64 23.45 -20.23
CA LEU A 116 -24.29 24.85 -20.02
C LEU A 116 -23.61 25.14 -18.67
N GLU A 117 -23.76 24.26 -17.67
CA GLU A 117 -23.20 24.49 -16.32
C GLU A 117 -21.71 24.12 -16.21
N ILE A 118 -21.21 23.26 -17.10
CA ILE A 118 -19.83 22.75 -17.05
C ILE A 118 -18.83 23.68 -17.76
N LEU A 119 -19.27 24.49 -18.73
CA LEU A 119 -18.39 25.39 -19.50
C LEU A 119 -18.06 26.72 -18.77
N ASN A 120 -18.73 27.01 -17.65
CA ASN A 120 -18.64 28.29 -16.95
C ASN A 120 -18.12 28.17 -15.49
N LYS A 121 -17.52 27.04 -15.11
CA LYS A 121 -16.84 26.86 -13.83
C LYS A 121 -15.36 26.59 -14.01
#